data_AF-A0A958Q8J1-F1
#
_entry.id   AF-A0A958Q8J1-F1
#
_cell.length_a   1.000
_cell.length_b   1.000
_cell.length_c   1.000
_cell.angle_alpha   90.00
_cell.angle_beta   90.00
_cell.angle_gamma   90.00
#
_symmetry.space_group_name_H-M   'P 1'
#
loop_
_entity.id
_entity.type
_entity.pdbx_description
1 polymer ?
#
loop_
_entity_poly.entity_id
_entity_poly.type
_entity_poly.pdbx_seq_one_letter_code
_entity_poly.pdbx_strand_id
1 'polypeptide(L)'
;MDIAKLLEFAHQQDASDLHISAGEPPMVRVHGDMKKLKVPALTADQTQAMLYDIMNDGQRKQFEEFSDCDFAMQLGDAARFRVNVFRQNRGVGAVFRKIPTRIMTIGELNLPSMLVDLARKERGMVLVTGPTGSGKST
;
A
#
# COMPACT_ATOMS: atom_id res chain seq x y z
N MET A 1 1.31 -6.26 -18.97
CA MET A 1 1.52 -4.97 -18.25
C MET A 1 2.27 -5.32 -16.99
N ASP A 2 3.33 -4.58 -16.67
CA ASP A 2 4.25 -4.90 -15.57
C ASP A 2 3.87 -4.12 -14.31
N ILE A 3 3.76 -4.81 -13.16
CA ILE A 3 3.41 -4.21 -11.88
C ILE A 3 4.47 -3.22 -11.38
N ALA A 4 5.76 -3.47 -11.68
CA ALA A 4 6.84 -2.58 -11.27
C ALA A 4 6.66 -1.19 -11.87
N LYS A 5 6.31 -1.11 -13.16
CA LYS A 5 6.03 0.16 -13.87
C LYS A 5 4.82 0.91 -13.30
N LEU A 6 3.77 0.18 -12.89
CA LEU A 6 2.59 0.78 -12.27
C LEU A 6 2.93 1.37 -10.89
N LEU A 7 3.80 0.70 -10.13
CA LEU A 7 4.26 1.17 -8.83
C LEU A 7 5.23 2.34 -8.94
N GLU A 8 6.14 2.33 -9.91
CA GLU A 8 6.98 3.49 -10.24
C GLU A 8 6.12 4.70 -10.58
N PHE A 9 5.11 4.52 -11.44
CA PHE A 9 4.17 5.58 -11.78
C PHE A 9 3.42 6.08 -10.54
N ALA A 10 2.86 5.19 -9.72
CA ALA A 10 2.17 5.56 -8.50
C ALA A 10 3.07 6.34 -7.53
N HIS A 11 4.34 5.93 -7.41
CA HIS A 11 5.33 6.64 -6.60
C HIS A 11 5.62 8.05 -7.14
N GLN A 12 5.84 8.19 -8.45
CA GLN A 12 6.09 9.47 -9.12
C GLN A 12 4.91 10.45 -9.02
N GLN A 13 3.68 9.95 -8.98
CA GLN A 13 2.47 10.76 -8.80
C GLN A 13 2.14 11.05 -7.33
N ASP A 14 3.02 10.67 -6.41
CA ASP A 14 2.81 10.71 -4.96
C ASP A 14 1.47 10.12 -4.51
N ALA A 15 1.09 9.00 -5.14
CA ALA A 15 -0.11 8.27 -4.79
C ALA A 15 0.05 7.56 -3.44
N SER A 16 -0.99 7.61 -2.61
CA SER A 16 -1.04 6.88 -1.35
C SER A 16 -1.28 5.39 -1.58
N ASP A 17 -2.09 5.05 -2.59
CA ASP A 17 -2.47 3.68 -2.91
C ASP A 17 -2.50 3.45 -4.44
N LEU A 18 -2.07 2.27 -4.87
CA LEU A 18 -2.35 1.71 -6.20
C LEU A 18 -3.35 0.55 -6.03
N HIS A 19 -4.41 0.56 -6.84
CA HIS A 19 -5.47 -0.43 -6.84
C HIS A 19 -5.50 -1.20 -8.15
N ILE A 20 -5.49 -2.52 -8.06
CA ILE A 20 -5.59 -3.46 -9.17
C ILE A 20 -6.88 -4.26 -8.99
N SER A 21 -7.74 -4.26 -10.01
CA SER A 21 -9.00 -5.00 -10.00
C SER A 21 -9.29 -5.53 -11.40
N ALA A 22 -9.54 -6.84 -11.50
CA ALA A 22 -9.97 -7.45 -12.75
C ALA A 22 -11.24 -6.78 -13.28
N GLY A 23 -11.29 -6.54 -14.58
CA GLY A 23 -12.35 -5.82 -15.28
C GLY A 23 -12.22 -4.29 -15.26
N GLU A 24 -11.20 -3.73 -14.60
CA GLU A 24 -10.99 -2.28 -14.52
C GLU A 24 -9.58 -1.88 -14.95
N PRO A 25 -9.38 -0.63 -15.43
CA PRO A 25 -8.06 -0.04 -15.49
C PRO A 25 -7.45 0.04 -14.08
N PRO A 26 -6.11 -0.03 -13.93
CA PRO A 26 -5.44 0.31 -12.69
C PRO A 26 -5.88 1.70 -12.21
N MET A 27 -5.97 1.86 -10.88
CA MET A 27 -6.36 3.12 -10.26
C MET A 27 -5.33 3.55 -9.24
N VAL A 28 -5.09 4.84 -9.12
CA VAL A 28 -4.27 5.43 -8.07
C VAL A 28 -5.10 6.32 -7.18
N ARG A 29 -4.78 6.36 -5.88
CA ARG A 29 -5.33 7.33 -4.94
C ARG A 29 -4.32 8.45 -4.74
N VAL A 30 -4.68 9.67 -5.11
CA VAL A 30 -3.83 10.86 -4.93
C VAL A 30 -4.62 11.89 -4.15
N HIS A 31 -4.09 12.32 -3.01
CA HIS A 31 -4.77 13.26 -2.09
C HIS A 31 -6.21 12.86 -1.71
N GLY A 32 -6.46 11.56 -1.56
CA GLY A 32 -7.78 11.01 -1.21
C GLY A 32 -8.65 10.60 -2.39
N ASP A 33 -8.40 11.17 -3.58
CA ASP A 33 -9.21 10.94 -4.77
C ASP A 33 -8.73 9.74 -5.59
N MET A 34 -9.67 8.88 -6.00
CA MET A 34 -9.41 7.74 -6.86
C MET A 34 -9.43 8.14 -8.33
N LYS A 35 -8.34 7.85 -9.06
CA LYS A 35 -8.19 8.16 -10.49
C LYS A 35 -7.81 6.91 -11.28
N LYS A 36 -8.59 6.60 -12.32
CA LYS A 36 -8.27 5.53 -13.28
C LYS A 36 -7.12 5.98 -14.18
N LEU A 37 -6.16 5.09 -14.39
CA LEU A 37 -5.10 5.33 -15.39
C LEU A 37 -5.69 5.23 -16.80
N LYS A 38 -5.11 5.99 -17.73
CA LYS A 38 -5.51 5.99 -19.15
C LYS A 38 -4.92 4.79 -19.90
N VAL A 39 -5.23 3.59 -19.42
CA VAL A 39 -4.81 2.32 -20.01
C VAL A 39 -6.03 1.38 -20.08
N PRO A 40 -5.98 0.33 -20.93
CA PRO A 40 -7.06 -0.65 -21.02
C PRO A 40 -7.36 -1.33 -19.67
N ALA A 41 -8.58 -1.82 -19.52
CA ALA A 41 -8.98 -2.63 -18.39
C ALA A 41 -8.15 -3.92 -18.31
N LEU A 42 -7.80 -4.33 -17.10
CA LEU A 42 -7.09 -5.58 -16.86
C LEU A 42 -8.07 -6.76 -16.87
N THR A 43 -7.73 -7.82 -17.59
CA THR A 43 -8.47 -9.09 -17.56
C THR A 43 -8.18 -9.87 -16.27
N ALA A 44 -9.02 -10.85 -15.93
CA ALA A 44 -8.80 -11.71 -14.76
C ALA A 44 -7.47 -12.49 -14.85
N ASP A 45 -7.13 -12.99 -16.04
CA ASP A 45 -5.86 -13.71 -16.26
C ASP A 45 -4.65 -12.77 -16.08
N GLN A 46 -4.77 -11.53 -16.55
CA GLN A 46 -3.72 -10.52 -16.37
C GLN A 46 -3.51 -10.16 -14.91
N THR A 47 -4.57 -9.95 -14.12
CA THR A 47 -4.41 -9.63 -12.70
C THR A 47 -3.89 -10.82 -11.91
N GLN A 48 -4.35 -12.03 -12.22
CA GLN A 48 -3.85 -13.24 -11.58
C GLN A 48 -2.35 -13.43 -11.87
N ALA A 49 -1.94 -13.42 -13.14
CA ALA A 49 -0.53 -13.58 -13.49
C ALA A 49 0.36 -12.52 -12.82
N MET A 50 -0.06 -11.25 -12.89
CA MET A 50 0.66 -10.12 -12.30
C MET A 50 0.83 -10.24 -10.78
N LEU A 51 -0.23 -10.66 -10.07
CA LEU A 51 -0.22 -10.69 -8.61
C LEU A 51 0.42 -11.96 -8.05
N TYR A 52 0.44 -13.07 -8.80
CA TYR A 52 1.19 -14.26 -8.41
C TYR A 52 2.69 -14.06 -8.59
N ASP A 53 3.12 -13.26 -9.57
CA ASP A 53 4.53 -12.99 -9.85
C ASP A 53 5.23 -12.26 -8.70
N ILE A 54 4.49 -11.45 -7.94
CA ILE A 54 5.02 -10.72 -6.77
C ILE A 54 4.94 -11.50 -5.45
N MET A 55 4.30 -12.67 -5.45
CA MET A 55 4.19 -13.53 -4.28
C MET A 55 5.24 -14.63 -4.28
N ASN A 56 5.82 -14.90 -3.12
CA ASN A 56 6.57 -16.13 -2.88
C ASN A 56 5.63 -17.33 -2.64
N ASP A 57 6.18 -18.54 -2.59
CA ASP A 57 5.38 -19.76 -2.47
C ASP A 57 4.54 -19.83 -1.18
N GLY A 58 5.06 -19.28 -0.07
CA GLY A 58 4.32 -19.21 1.19
C GLY A 58 3.12 -18.28 1.10
N GLN A 59 3.29 -17.12 0.47
CA GLN A 59 2.23 -16.14 0.22
C GLN A 59 1.19 -16.68 -0.76
N ARG A 60 1.62 -17.36 -1.84
CA ARG A 60 0.71 -18.04 -2.77
C ARG A 60 -0.12 -19.10 -2.06
N LYS A 61 0.51 -19.92 -1.22
CA LYS A 61 -0.20 -20.93 -0.43
C LYS A 61 -1.24 -20.29 0.49
N GLN A 62 -0.87 -19.24 1.22
CA GLN A 62 -1.80 -18.50 2.07
C GLN A 62 -2.96 -17.92 1.26
N PHE A 63 -2.67 -17.31 0.10
CA PHE A 63 -3.69 -16.74 -0.76
C PHE A 63 -4.66 -17.80 -1.32
N GLU A 64 -4.17 -18.98 -1.71
CA GLU A 64 -5.05 -20.06 -2.19
C GLU A 64 -5.91 -20.65 -1.08
N GLU A 65 -5.41 -20.69 0.15
CA GLU A 65 -6.14 -21.21 1.31
C GLU A 65 -7.19 -20.23 1.83
N PHE A 66 -6.84 -18.95 1.94
CA PHE A 66 -7.67 -17.94 2.61
C PHE A 66 -8.31 -16.92 1.67
N SER A 67 -7.98 -16.95 0.37
CA SER A 67 -8.38 -15.94 -0.62
C SER A 67 -7.95 -14.51 -0.29
N ASP A 68 -6.99 -14.35 0.63
CA ASP A 68 -6.40 -13.09 1.07
C ASP A 68 -4.94 -13.31 1.52
N CYS A 69 -4.06 -12.36 1.24
CA CYS A 69 -2.68 -12.37 1.70
C CYS A 69 -2.12 -10.94 1.83
N ASP A 70 -1.55 -10.63 3.00
CA ASP A 70 -0.83 -9.40 3.28
C ASP A 70 0.69 -9.63 3.29
N PHE A 71 1.43 -8.74 2.63
CA PHE A 71 2.89 -8.73 2.68
C PHE A 71 3.47 -7.34 2.39
N ALA A 72 4.78 -7.20 2.52
CA ALA A 72 5.49 -6.00 2.12
C ALA A 72 6.32 -6.28 0.87
N MET A 73 6.40 -5.29 -0.02
CA MET A 73 7.21 -5.34 -1.23
C MET A 73 8.07 -4.08 -1.33
N GLN A 74 9.27 -4.23 -1.90
CA GLN A 74 10.22 -3.14 -2.09
C GLN A 74 10.46 -2.97 -3.59
N LEU A 75 10.38 -1.71 -4.06
CA LEU A 75 10.65 -1.31 -5.44
C LEU A 75 12.02 -0.64 -5.48
N GLY A 76 13.07 -1.44 -5.68
CA GLY A 76 14.45 -0.99 -5.58
C GLY A 76 14.71 -0.22 -4.28
N ASP A 77 15.45 0.87 -4.36
CA ASP A 77 15.68 1.77 -3.21
C ASP A 77 14.67 2.93 -3.13
N ALA A 78 13.73 3.02 -4.08
CA ALA A 78 12.85 4.17 -4.23
C ALA A 78 11.65 4.14 -3.27
N ALA A 79 11.01 2.98 -3.11
CA ALA A 79 9.76 2.88 -2.38
C ALA A 79 9.51 1.50 -1.77
N ARG A 80 8.78 1.49 -0.66
CA ARG A 80 8.22 0.28 -0.05
C ARG A 80 6.70 0.35 -0.09
N PHE A 81 6.06 -0.80 -0.22
CA PHE A 81 4.61 -0.91 -0.25
C PHE A 81 4.15 -2.00 0.70
N ARG A 82 3.03 -1.75 1.38
CA ARG A 82 2.22 -2.80 1.99
C ARG A 82 1.22 -3.28 0.95
N VAL A 83 1.26 -4.55 0.63
CA VAL A 83 0.43 -5.19 -0.38
C VAL A 83 -0.60 -6.05 0.32
N ASN A 84 -1.87 -5.87 -0.04
CA ASN A 84 -2.95 -6.81 0.26
C ASN A 84 -3.47 -7.35 -1.07
N VAL A 85 -3.49 -8.67 -1.23
CA VAL A 85 -4.04 -9.35 -2.40
C VAL A 85 -5.24 -10.18 -1.97
N PHE A 86 -6.34 -10.08 -2.71
CA PHE A 86 -7.63 -10.66 -2.35
C PHE A 86 -8.40 -11.15 -3.58
N ARG A 87 -9.36 -12.06 -3.39
CA ARG A 87 -10.33 -12.44 -4.43
C ARG A 87 -11.61 -11.61 -4.31
N GLN A 88 -12.12 -11.12 -5.44
CA GLN A 88 -13.43 -10.48 -5.55
C GLN A 88 -14.20 -11.04 -6.75
N ASN A 89 -15.45 -10.61 -6.98
CA ASN A 89 -16.33 -11.28 -7.94
C ASN A 89 -15.78 -11.31 -9.38
N ARG A 90 -14.96 -10.32 -9.78
CA ARG A 90 -14.38 -10.24 -11.13
C ARG A 90 -13.05 -10.99 -11.25
N GLY A 91 -12.52 -11.53 -10.16
CA GLY A 91 -11.22 -12.20 -10.10
C GLY A 91 -10.29 -11.62 -9.03
N VAL A 92 -8.99 -11.91 -9.15
CA VAL A 92 -7.96 -11.46 -8.21
C VAL A 92 -7.76 -9.94 -8.30
N GLY A 93 -7.64 -9.28 -7.15
CA GLY A 93 -7.34 -7.87 -7.01
C GLY A 93 -6.31 -7.61 -5.91
N ALA A 94 -5.77 -6.40 -5.89
CA ALA A 94 -4.80 -6.00 -4.88
C ALA A 94 -4.84 -4.50 -4.59
N VAL A 95 -4.42 -4.14 -3.37
CA VAL A 95 -4.12 -2.76 -2.98
C VAL A 95 -2.67 -2.68 -2.50
N PHE A 96 -1.93 -1.74 -3.09
CA PHE A 96 -0.55 -1.42 -2.72
C PHE A 96 -0.54 -0.06 -2.05
N ARG A 97 -0.22 -0.02 -0.76
CA ARG A 97 -0.14 1.23 0.01
C ARG A 97 1.32 1.64 0.19
N LYS A 98 1.66 2.86 -0.23
CA LYS A 98 3.02 3.40 -0.08
C LYS A 98 3.39 3.48 1.41
N ILE A 99 4.55 2.93 1.76
CA ILE A 99 5.16 3.05 3.09
C ILE A 99 6.20 4.18 2.99
N PRO A 100 6.10 5.26 3.80
CA PRO A 100 7.10 6.31 3.83
C PRO A 100 8.50 5.74 4.14
N THR A 101 9.49 6.09 3.34
CA THR A 101 10.89 5.67 3.54
C THR A 101 11.65 6.61 4.47
N ARG A 102 11.27 7.90 4.50
CA ARG A 102 11.77 8.89 5.45
C ARG A 102 10.84 8.95 6.66
N ILE A 103 11.37 8.66 7.83
CA ILE A 103 10.71 8.95 9.11
C ILE A 103 10.81 10.45 9.34
N MET A 104 9.68 11.13 9.45
CA MET A 104 9.65 12.57 9.71
C MET A 104 9.94 12.84 11.18
N THR A 105 10.66 13.92 11.45
CA THR A 105 10.91 14.39 12.81
C THR A 105 9.67 15.08 13.39
N ILE A 106 9.61 15.20 14.72
CA ILE A 106 8.56 15.95 15.42
C ILE A 106 8.42 17.38 14.88
N GLY A 107 9.55 18.04 14.57
CA GLY A 107 9.57 19.39 14.01
C GLY A 107 8.99 19.47 12.59
N GLU A 108 9.31 18.50 11.73
CA GLU A 108 8.79 18.45 10.35
C GLU A 108 7.29 18.17 10.30
N LEU A 109 6.77 17.44 11.29
CA LEU A 109 5.33 17.19 11.45
C LEU A 109 4.59 18.36 12.12
N ASN A 110 5.30 19.44 12.50
CA ASN A 110 4.77 20.54 13.30
C ASN A 110 4.05 20.07 14.57
N LEU A 111 4.54 18.97 15.16
CA LEU A 111 3.98 18.42 16.39
C LEU A 111 4.56 19.13 17.63
N PRO A 112 3.80 19.21 18.74
CA PRO A 112 4.30 19.79 19.97
C PRO A 112 5.55 19.06 20.47
N SER A 113 6.59 19.81 20.86
CA SER A 113 7.85 19.26 21.38
C SER A 113 7.66 18.38 22.63
N MET A 114 6.59 18.62 23.41
CA MET A 114 6.16 17.79 24.53
C MET A 114 6.01 16.30 24.16
N LEU A 115 5.71 15.95 22.91
CA LEU A 115 5.59 14.55 22.50
C LEU A 115 6.91 13.78 22.61
N VAL A 116 8.06 14.48 22.54
CA VAL A 116 9.39 13.87 22.77
C VAL A 116 9.50 13.34 24.20
N ASP A 117 8.89 14.02 25.17
CA ASP A 117 8.93 13.61 26.57
C ASP A 117 8.08 12.36 26.82
N LEU A 118 7.00 12.16 26.05
CA LEU A 118 6.21 10.92 26.08
C LEU A 118 7.03 9.74 25.57
N ALA A 119 7.81 9.92 24.51
CA ALA A 119 8.70 8.88 23.96
C ALA A 119 9.86 8.51 24.92
N ARG A 120 10.19 9.38 25.88
CA ARG A 120 11.23 9.15 26.90
C ARG A 120 10.73 8.51 28.19
N LYS A 121 9.43 8.25 28.32
CA LYS A 121 8.88 7.60 29.53
C LYS A 121 9.39 6.16 29.62
N GLU A 122 9.95 5.79 30.77
CA GLU A 122 10.48 4.44 31.00
C GLU A 122 9.37 3.38 31.10
N ARG A 123 8.16 3.78 31.53
CA ARG A 123 7.01 2.89 31.78
C ARG A 123 5.69 3.63 31.58
N GLY A 124 4.65 2.91 31.13
CA GLY A 124 3.30 3.44 30.94
C GLY A 124 2.67 2.95 29.63
N MET A 125 1.49 3.48 29.31
CA MET A 125 0.79 3.24 28.05
C MET A 125 0.48 4.58 27.38
N VAL A 126 0.91 4.74 26.13
CA VAL A 126 0.61 5.92 25.30
C VAL A 126 -0.31 5.48 24.18
N LEU A 127 -1.45 6.16 24.02
CA LEU A 127 -2.45 5.86 22.99
C LEU A 127 -2.47 7.00 21.97
N VAL A 128 -2.12 6.68 20.72
CA VAL A 128 -2.26 7.59 19.57
C VAL A 128 -3.55 7.21 18.83
N THR A 129 -4.56 8.06 18.91
CA THR A 129 -5.91 7.78 18.40
C THR A 129 -6.32 8.72 17.28
N GLY A 130 -7.38 8.36 16.53
CA GLY A 130 -7.84 9.11 15.36
C GLY A 130 -8.38 8.21 14.24
N PRO A 131 -9.11 8.76 13.26
CA PRO A 131 -9.72 8.00 12.17
C PRO A 131 -8.68 7.44 11.18
N THR A 132 -9.08 6.51 10.31
CA THR A 132 -8.20 5.96 9.26
C THR A 132 -7.66 7.08 8.38
N GLY A 133 -6.35 7.09 8.11
CA GLY A 133 -5.69 8.13 7.31
C GLY A 133 -5.30 9.40 8.06
N SER A 134 -5.55 9.50 9.38
CA SER A 134 -5.22 10.70 10.18
C SER A 134 -3.76 10.85 10.59
N GLY A 135 -2.83 10.11 9.98
CA GLY A 135 -1.39 10.21 10.30
C GLY A 135 -0.94 9.52 11.59
N LYS A 136 -1.73 8.62 12.21
CA LYS A 136 -1.32 7.91 13.44
C LYS A 136 -0.07 7.04 13.30
N SER A 137 0.21 6.58 12.08
CA SER A 137 1.36 5.71 11.77
C SER A 137 2.52 6.46 11.14
N THR A 138 2.35 7.76 10.87
CA THR A 138 3.36 8.66 10.29
C THR A 138 4.37 9.04 11.36
#